data_AF-A0A140F324-F1
#
_entry.id   AF-A0A140F324-F1
#
_cell.length_a   1.000
_cell.length_b   1.000
_cell.length_c   1.000
_cell.angle_alpha   90.00
_cell.angle_beta   90.00
_cell.angle_gamma   90.00
#
_symmetry.space_group_name_H-M   'P 1'
#
loop_
_entity.id
_entity.type
_entity.pdbx_description
1 polymer ?
#
loop_
_entity_poly.entity_id
_entity_poly.type
_entity_poly.pdbx_seq_one_letter_code
_entity_poly.pdbx_strand_id
1 'polypeptide(L)' 'GPPALKISTETTVRWEWTGEGGPHNIVSKGDGPLNSELVAEEGSTYEHTFAETGTYLYSCKPHKGLGMRGAVVVE' A
#
# COMPACT_ATOMS: atom_id res chain seq x y z
N GLY A 1 -10.15 -1.18 -1.78
CA GLY A 1 -9.75 -2.07 -0.67
C GLY A 1 -10.05 -1.43 0.66
N PRO A 2 -9.96 -2.16 1.79
CA PRO A 2 -10.16 -1.57 3.10
C PRO A 2 -9.07 -0.52 3.36
N PRO A 3 -9.41 0.60 4.02
CA PRO A 3 -8.45 1.66 4.33
C PRO A 3 -7.42 1.23 5.39
N ALA A 4 -7.62 0.10 6.07
CA ALA A 4 -6.66 -0.46 7.02
C ALA A 4 -6.70 -1.99 7.02
N LEU A 5 -5.54 -2.61 7.21
CA LEU A 5 -5.37 -4.06 7.38
C LEU A 5 -4.61 -4.34 8.68
N LYS A 6 -5.00 -5.38 9.40
CA LYS A 6 -4.33 -5.87 10.60
C LYS A 6 -3.76 -7.27 10.32
N ILE A 7 -2.45 -7.46 10.52
CA ILE A 7 -1.74 -8.70 10.18
C ILE A 7 -0.76 -9.08 11.29
N SER A 8 -0.30 -10.33 11.28
CA SER A 8 0.84 -10.75 12.09
C SER A 8 2.16 -10.46 11.38
N THR A 9 3.27 -10.42 12.14
CA THR A 9 4.61 -10.38 11.55
C THR A 9 4.81 -11.53 10.56
N GLU A 10 5.73 -11.32 9.62
CA GLU A 10 6.02 -12.23 8.50
C GLU A 10 4.86 -12.41 7.51
N THR A 11 3.79 -11.62 7.62
CA THR A 11 2.71 -11.61 6.62
C THR A 11 3.11 -10.79 5.40
N THR A 12 2.96 -11.37 4.22
CA THR A 12 3.06 -10.68 2.93
C THR A 12 1.71 -10.08 2.56
N VAL A 13 1.69 -8.77 2.32
CA VAL A 13 0.53 -8.08 1.73
C VAL A 13 0.81 -7.87 0.24
N ARG A 14 -0.15 -8.28 -0.59
CA ARG A 14 -0.15 -8.02 -2.03
C ARG A 14 -1.22 -7.00 -2.38
N TRP A 15 -0.80 -5.93 -3.05
CA TRP A 15 -1.69 -5.01 -3.75
C TRP A 15 -1.78 -5.44 -5.22
N GLU A 16 -3.00 -5.50 -5.74
CA GLU A 16 -3.30 -5.87 -7.12
C GLU A 16 -4.11 -4.75 -7.75
N TRP A 17 -3.68 -4.30 -8.92
CA TRP A 17 -4.32 -3.22 -9.65
C TRP A 17 -5.49 -3.76 -10.44
N THR A 18 -6.63 -3.08 -10.33
CA THR A 18 -7.87 -3.46 -11.01
C THR A 18 -8.02 -2.82 -12.40
N GLY A 19 -7.06 -2.00 -12.83
CA GLY A 19 -7.21 -1.17 -14.04
C GLY A 19 -8.11 0.07 -13.88
N GLU A 20 -8.97 0.08 -12.87
CA GLU A 20 -9.94 1.15 -12.63
C GLU A 20 -9.34 2.34 -11.86
N GLY A 21 -9.81 3.55 -12.17
CA GLY A 21 -9.44 4.77 -11.44
C GLY A 21 -8.13 5.44 -11.87
N GLY A 22 -7.46 4.90 -12.89
CA GLY A 22 -6.21 5.45 -13.43
C GLY A 22 -4.96 5.03 -12.64
N PRO A 23 -3.84 5.75 -12.79
CA PRO A 23 -2.57 5.34 -12.21
C PRO A 23 -2.55 5.49 -10.67
N HIS A 24 -2.15 4.42 -9.97
CA HIS A 24 -2.02 4.36 -8.51
C HIS A 24 -0.65 3.82 -8.08
N ASN A 25 -0.26 4.15 -6.84
CA ASN A 25 0.94 3.61 -6.18
C ASN A 25 0.72 3.46 -4.67
N ILE A 26 1.58 2.66 -4.05
CA ILE A 26 1.64 2.38 -2.63
C ILE A 26 2.96 2.93 -2.11
N VAL A 27 2.90 4.09 -1.44
CA VAL A 27 4.10 4.76 -0.93
C VAL A 27 3.93 5.07 0.55
N SER A 28 4.92 4.70 1.35
CA SER A 28 4.98 4.99 2.77
C SER A 28 4.87 6.48 3.05
N LYS A 29 4.25 6.81 4.18
CA LYS A 29 4.36 8.14 4.77
C LYS A 29 5.74 8.25 5.44
N GLY A 30 6.59 9.16 4.95
CA GLY A 30 7.97 9.29 5.43
C GLY A 30 8.87 8.20 4.85
N ASP A 31 9.93 7.83 5.57
CA ASP A 31 10.97 6.90 5.10
C ASP A 31 10.62 5.42 5.34
N GLY A 32 9.33 5.08 5.32
CA GLY A 32 8.87 3.71 5.50
C GLY A 32 9.18 2.81 4.29
N PRO A 33 8.98 1.49 4.42
CA PRO A 33 9.50 0.51 3.47
C PRO A 33 8.70 0.40 2.16
N LEU A 34 7.52 1.02 2.06
CA LEU A 34 6.63 0.87 0.90
C LEU A 34 6.96 1.91 -0.16
N ASN A 35 7.28 1.44 -1.37
CA ASN A 35 7.59 2.30 -2.51
C ASN A 35 7.34 1.55 -3.84
N SER A 36 6.06 1.43 -4.22
CA SER A 36 5.71 0.89 -5.54
C SER A 36 5.87 1.94 -6.64
N GLU A 37 6.00 1.46 -7.87
CA GLU A 37 5.86 2.30 -9.06
C GLU A 37 4.42 2.82 -9.21
N LEU A 38 4.26 3.86 -10.04
CA LEU A 38 2.96 4.40 -10.41
C LEU A 38 2.43 3.63 -11.64
N VAL A 39 1.37 2.85 -11.44
CA VAL A 39 0.88 1.89 -12.43
C VAL A 39 -0.62 2.08 -12.63
N ALA A 40 -1.09 1.98 -13.87
CA ALA A 40 -2.52 1.98 -14.23
C ALA A 40 -3.02 0.63 -14.76
N GLU A 41 -2.10 -0.26 -15.12
CA GLU A 41 -2.41 -1.53 -15.78
C GLU A 41 -3.06 -2.53 -14.81
N GLU A 42 -4.14 -3.18 -15.25
CA GLU A 42 -4.80 -4.27 -14.52
C GLU A 42 -3.85 -5.47 -14.36
N GLY A 43 -3.94 -6.17 -13.23
CA GLY A 43 -3.14 -7.38 -12.96
C GLY A 43 -1.71 -7.09 -12.53
N SER A 44 -1.27 -5.82 -12.56
CA SER A 44 -0.02 -5.42 -11.93
C SER A 44 -0.07 -5.61 -10.43
N THR A 45 1.05 -6.03 -9.84
CA THR A 45 1.15 -6.33 -8.40
C THR A 45 2.32 -5.62 -7.73
N TYR A 46 2.14 -5.34 -6.43
CA TYR A 46 3.20 -4.93 -5.53
C TYR A 46 3.07 -5.73 -4.24
N GLU A 47 4.17 -6.26 -3.72
CA GLU A 47 4.18 -7.09 -2.52
C GLU A 47 5.18 -6.55 -1.49
N HIS A 48 4.82 -6.68 -0.21
CA HIS A 48 5.73 -6.41 0.88
C HIS A 48 5.44 -7.35 2.06
N THR A 49 6.51 -7.96 2.60
CA THR A 49 6.48 -8.76 3.82
C THR A 49 6.82 -7.89 5.02
N PHE A 50 5.93 -7.83 6.00
CA PHE A 50 6.11 -7.01 7.19
C PHE A 50 6.73 -7.84 8.32
N ALA A 51 8.04 -7.67 8.55
CA ALA A 51 8.78 -8.43 9.57
C ALA A 51 8.69 -7.83 10.99
N GLU A 52 8.46 -6.52 11.09
CA GLU A 52 8.47 -5.80 12.36
C GLU A 52 7.06 -5.37 12.76
N THR A 53 6.78 -5.39 14.06
CA THR A 53 5.52 -4.86 14.59
C THR A 53 5.46 -3.34 14.42
N GLY A 54 4.27 -2.80 14.23
CA GLY A 54 4.10 -1.36 14.08
C GLY A 54 2.93 -0.96 13.18
N THR A 55 2.81 0.35 12.95
CA THR A 55 1.81 0.91 12.03
C THR A 55 2.49 1.51 10.82
N TYR A 56 2.25 0.90 9.67
CA TYR A 56 2.78 1.30 8.37
C TYR A 56 1.72 2.10 7.61
N LEU A 57 1.83 3.42 7.68
CA LEU A 57 0.96 4.32 6.93
C LEU A 57 1.45 4.49 5.49
N TYR A 58 0.54 4.45 4.53
CA TYR A 58 0.85 4.66 3.12
C TYR A 58 -0.21 5.53 2.42
N SER A 59 0.14 6.03 1.25
CA SER A 59 -0.75 6.79 0.39
C SER A 59 -0.38 6.63 -1.07
N CYS A 60 -1.32 6.93 -1.95
CA CYS A 60 -1.03 7.10 -3.37
C CYS A 60 -0.56 8.54 -3.62
N LYS A 61 0.64 8.73 -4.20
CA LYS A 61 1.25 10.05 -4.46
C LYS A 61 0.30 11.01 -5.21
N PRO A 62 -0.23 10.67 -6.40
CA PRO A 62 -1.13 11.58 -7.12
C PRO A 62 -2.47 11.81 -6.41
N HIS A 63 -2.94 10.85 -5.61
CA HIS A 63 -4.29 10.87 -5.02
C HIS A 63 -4.30 11.15 -3.51
N LYS A 64 -3.16 11.51 -2.91
CA LYS A 64 -3.03 11.80 -1.47
C LYS A 64 -3.91 12.98 -1.02
N GLY A 65 -4.03 14.00 -1.87
CA GLY A 65 -4.90 15.16 -1.64
C GLY A 65 -6.38 14.82 -1.68
N LEU A 66 -6.76 13.76 -2.42
CA LEU A 66 -8.11 13.23 -2.51
C LEU A 66 -8.44 12.20 -1.41
N GLY A 67 -7.52 11.97 -0.48
CA GLY A 67 -7.73 11.09 0.67
C GLY A 67 -7.35 9.63 0.43
N MET A 68 -6.76 9.26 -0.71
CA MET A 68 -6.29 7.89 -0.95
C MET A 68 -5.09 7.55 -0.06
N ARG A 69 -5.41 6.97 1.10
CA ARG A 69 -4.50 6.63 2.19
C ARG A 69 -4.87 5.26 2.72
N GLY A 70 -3.88 4.57 3.28
CA GLY A 70 -4.10 3.29 3.95
C GLY A 70 -3.15 3.06 5.11
N ALA A 71 -3.44 2.04 5.90
CA ALA A 71 -2.61 1.59 7.00
C ALA A 71 -2.48 0.07 7.01
N VAL A 72 -1.29 -0.43 7.36
CA VAL A 72 -1.08 -1.82 7.78
C VAL A 72 -0.62 -1.80 9.23
N VAL A 73 -1.37 -2.47 10.11
CA VAL A 73 -1.04 -2.63 11.52
C VAL A 73 -0.52 -4.05 11.70
N VAL A 74 0.70 -4.18 12.22
CA VAL A 74 1.41 -5.44 12.41
C VAL A 74 1.58 -5.69 13.90
N GLU A 75 1.07 -6.82 14.38
CA GLU A 75 1.15 -7.24 15.80
C GLU A 75 1.34 -8.74 16.00
#